data_AF-A0A7C1YMV9-F1
#
_entry.id   AF-A0A7C1YMV9-F1
#
_cell.length_a   1.000
_cell.length_b   1.000
_cell.length_c   1.000
_cell.angle_alpha   90.00
_cell.angle_beta   90.00
_cell.angle_gamma   90.00
#
_symmetry.space_group_name_H-M   'P 1'
#
loop_
_entity.id
_entity.type
_entity.pdbx_description
1 polymer ?
#
loop_
_entity_poly.entity_id
_entity_poly.type
_entity_poly.pdbx_seq_one_letter_code
_entity_poly.pdbx_strand_id
1 'polypeptide(L)'
;MNSVARSVRTLACYWGGHRSVIKSKKQQNRLLPLIYSSLFVFAGLSACTSQRPVPVNRYYHLPAPAKPAEKRKAVLKALVINRPEAYGIYNERAILYTSKSRPREVNRYHYHLWARVPALLVQESFITYFRESGLAGKVFSSDQTNHADGVININLLRFEQVVTDHGSRALVRVEISYRRGSQERTRTYEAQTPAPNQSIYAVTTALGSSLDKILHRFVKDNF
;
A
#
# COMPACT_ATOMS: atom_id res chain seq x y z
N MET A 1 61.10 -35.56 -44.99
CA MET A 1 60.97 -37.03 -45.11
C MET A 1 59.66 -37.44 -44.45
N ASN A 2 58.73 -38.25 -44.96
CA ASN A 2 58.39 -38.79 -46.30
C ASN A 2 56.84 -38.79 -46.33
N SER A 3 56.08 -38.41 -47.37
CA SER A 3 56.10 -38.73 -48.81
C SER A 3 55.77 -40.19 -49.15
N VAL A 4 55.01 -40.35 -50.26
CA VAL A 4 54.69 -41.59 -51.01
C VAL A 4 53.57 -42.49 -50.42
N ALA A 5 52.67 -43.12 -51.19
CA ALA A 5 51.79 -42.73 -52.33
C ALA A 5 51.05 -44.00 -52.85
N ARG A 6 50.25 -43.82 -53.93
CA ARG A 6 49.54 -44.81 -54.77
C ARG A 6 48.19 -45.28 -54.22
N SER A 7 47.04 -45.11 -54.90
CA SER A 7 46.69 -45.15 -56.34
C SER A 7 46.70 -46.55 -56.93
N VAL A 8 45.50 -47.11 -57.12
CA VAL A 8 45.17 -48.14 -58.12
C VAL A 8 43.90 -47.69 -58.84
N ARG A 9 43.83 -47.95 -60.15
CA ARG A 9 42.81 -47.44 -61.08
C ARG A 9 41.76 -48.52 -61.43
N THR A 10 40.53 -48.06 -61.71
CA THR A 10 39.52 -48.57 -62.68
C THR A 10 39.52 -50.07 -63.03
N LEU A 11 38.43 -50.83 -62.78
CA LEU A 11 37.30 -51.15 -63.70
C LEU A 11 36.44 -52.29 -63.05
N ALA A 12 35.19 -52.63 -63.41
CA ALA A 12 34.22 -52.16 -64.41
C ALA A 12 32.73 -52.38 -63.98
N CYS A 13 31.81 -52.11 -64.90
CA CYS A 13 30.38 -52.42 -65.01
C CYS A 13 29.79 -53.67 -64.31
N TYR A 14 28.61 -53.51 -63.67
CA TYR A 14 27.41 -54.29 -64.03
C TYR A 14 26.11 -53.53 -63.71
N TRP A 15 25.00 -53.86 -64.37
CA TRP A 15 23.73 -53.11 -64.35
C TRP A 15 22.57 -54.02 -63.93
N GLY A 16 21.57 -53.44 -63.25
CA GLY A 16 20.35 -54.12 -62.78
C GLY A 16 20.43 -54.61 -61.31
N GLY A 17 19.36 -54.57 -60.52
CA GLY A 17 18.03 -54.00 -60.78
C GLY A 17 16.97 -54.55 -59.82
N HIS A 18 16.16 -53.67 -59.21
CA HIS A 18 15.01 -53.99 -58.33
C HIS A 18 15.35 -54.72 -57.00
N ARG A 19 14.59 -54.58 -55.90
CA ARG A 19 13.28 -53.94 -55.69
C ARG A 19 13.21 -53.32 -54.27
N SER A 20 13.31 -52.00 -54.13
CA SER A 20 13.06 -51.35 -52.84
C SER A 20 11.55 -51.32 -52.54
N VAL A 21 11.17 -51.67 -51.32
CA VAL A 21 9.76 -51.62 -50.86
C VAL A 21 9.39 -50.16 -50.59
N ILE A 22 8.91 -49.48 -51.64
CA ILE A 22 8.41 -48.11 -51.55
C ILE A 22 7.13 -48.12 -50.71
N LYS A 23 7.24 -47.83 -49.41
CA LYS A 23 6.08 -47.45 -48.58
C LYS A 23 5.39 -46.27 -49.26
N SER A 24 4.10 -46.43 -49.56
CA SER A 24 3.31 -45.50 -50.37
C SER A 24 3.40 -44.06 -49.85
N LYS A 25 3.94 -43.14 -50.68
CA LYS A 25 3.93 -41.68 -50.46
C LYS A 25 2.55 -41.15 -50.05
N LYS A 26 1.47 -41.82 -50.50
CA LYS A 26 0.07 -41.47 -50.23
C LYS A 26 -0.31 -41.58 -48.75
N GLN A 27 0.40 -42.40 -47.96
CA GLN A 27 0.15 -42.61 -46.53
C GLN A 27 0.89 -41.60 -45.64
N GLN A 28 2.06 -41.11 -46.06
CA GLN A 28 2.79 -40.03 -45.36
C GLN A 28 2.04 -38.69 -45.46
N ASN A 29 1.53 -38.33 -46.65
CA ASN A 29 0.81 -37.06 -46.84
C ASN A 29 -0.56 -36.98 -46.15
N ARG A 30 -1.15 -38.10 -45.70
CA ARG A 30 -2.40 -38.08 -44.92
C ARG A 30 -2.21 -37.88 -43.42
N LEU A 31 -1.00 -38.09 -42.90
CA LEU A 31 -0.69 -37.92 -41.47
C LEU A 31 -0.16 -36.52 -41.15
N LEU A 32 0.51 -35.87 -42.10
CA LEU A 32 1.01 -34.49 -41.97
C LEU A 32 -0.05 -33.46 -41.48
N PRO A 33 -1.27 -33.36 -42.05
CA PRO A 33 -2.25 -32.37 -41.58
C PRO A 33 -2.76 -32.65 -40.16
N LEU A 34 -2.82 -33.92 -39.74
CA LEU A 34 -3.18 -34.31 -38.37
C LEU A 34 -2.10 -33.90 -37.35
N ILE A 35 -0.82 -34.03 -37.73
CA ILE A 35 0.31 -33.59 -36.89
C ILE A 35 0.31 -32.06 -36.75
N TYR A 36 0.14 -31.30 -37.83
CA TYR A 36 0.04 -29.84 -37.76
C TYR A 36 -1.17 -29.36 -36.96
N SER A 37 -2.34 -30.00 -37.10
CA SER A 37 -3.52 -29.69 -36.29
C SER A 37 -3.29 -29.97 -34.80
N SER A 38 -2.69 -31.12 -34.45
CA SER A 38 -2.34 -31.47 -33.07
C SER A 38 -1.34 -30.48 -32.46
N LEU A 39 -0.33 -30.07 -33.22
CA LEU A 39 0.68 -29.10 -32.77
C LEU A 39 0.08 -27.70 -32.52
N PHE A 40 -0.88 -27.29 -33.34
CA PHE A 40 -1.60 -26.02 -33.18
C PHE A 40 -2.50 -26.02 -31.92
N VAL A 41 -3.20 -27.13 -31.65
CA VAL A 41 -4.00 -27.30 -30.42
C VAL A 41 -3.11 -27.29 -29.17
N PHE A 42 -1.94 -27.96 -29.21
CA PHE A 42 -1.00 -27.97 -28.09
C PHE A 42 -0.40 -26.59 -27.81
N ALA A 43 -0.12 -25.80 -28.86
CA ALA A 43 0.37 -24.43 -28.72
C ALA A 43 -0.67 -23.46 -28.13
N GLY A 44 -1.97 -23.69 -28.35
CA GLY A 44 -3.03 -22.88 -27.73
C GLY A 44 -3.18 -23.09 -26.22
N LEU A 45 -2.92 -24.32 -25.74
CA LEU A 45 -3.08 -24.68 -24.32
C LEU A 45 -1.96 -24.13 -23.42
N SER A 46 -0.75 -23.92 -23.96
CA SER A 46 0.39 -23.41 -23.19
C SER A 46 0.30 -21.92 -22.81
N ALA A 47 -0.61 -21.15 -23.43
CA ALA A 47 -0.79 -19.72 -23.17
C ALA A 47 -1.31 -19.40 -21.75
N CYS A 48 -2.04 -20.34 -21.11
CA CYS A 48 -2.68 -20.12 -19.81
C CYS A 48 -1.72 -20.20 -18.60
N THR A 49 -0.44 -20.54 -18.80
CA THR A 49 0.54 -20.70 -17.71
C THR A 49 1.17 -19.38 -17.23
N SER A 50 0.89 -18.26 -17.91
CA SER A 50 1.46 -16.93 -17.62
C SER A 50 0.66 -16.09 -16.60
N GLN A 51 -0.18 -16.73 -15.78
CA GLN A 51 -1.09 -16.05 -14.87
C GLN A 51 -0.32 -15.30 -13.77
N ARG A 52 -0.42 -13.96 -13.78
CA ARG A 52 0.23 -13.10 -12.77
C ARG A 52 -0.26 -13.47 -11.36
N PRO A 53 0.61 -13.43 -10.32
CA PRO A 53 0.18 -13.65 -8.95
C PRO A 53 -0.98 -12.74 -8.57
N VAL A 54 -2.05 -13.33 -8.00
CA VAL A 54 -3.20 -12.56 -7.52
C VAL A 54 -2.73 -11.56 -6.45
N PRO A 55 -2.99 -10.25 -6.61
CA PRO A 55 -2.55 -9.27 -5.62
C PRO A 55 -3.19 -9.52 -4.25
N VAL A 56 -2.37 -9.54 -3.20
CA VAL A 56 -2.81 -9.78 -1.82
C VAL A 56 -2.95 -8.44 -1.09
N ASN A 57 -4.07 -8.27 -0.37
CA ASN A 57 -4.30 -7.11 0.48
C ASN A 57 -3.24 -7.02 1.60
N ARG A 58 -2.64 -5.85 1.76
CA ARG A 58 -1.70 -5.53 2.85
C ARG A 58 -2.38 -4.57 3.81
N TYR A 59 -2.36 -4.91 5.10
CA TYR A 59 -2.99 -4.14 6.16
C TYR A 59 -1.95 -3.39 7.00
N TYR A 60 -2.19 -2.11 7.27
CA TYR A 60 -1.26 -1.22 7.96
C TYR A 60 -1.87 -0.61 9.22
N HIS A 61 -1.05 -0.50 10.27
CA HIS A 61 -1.33 0.33 11.45
C HIS A 61 -0.51 1.62 11.35
N LEU A 62 -0.87 2.62 12.17
CA LEU A 62 0.08 3.69 12.48
C LEU A 62 1.15 3.15 13.45
N PRO A 63 2.35 3.75 13.47
CA PRO A 63 3.26 3.54 14.60
C PRO A 63 2.59 3.99 15.91
N ALA A 64 3.08 3.49 17.04
CA ALA A 64 2.71 4.05 18.34
C ALA A 64 3.04 5.56 18.34
N PRO A 65 2.15 6.43 18.87
CA PRO A 65 2.38 7.87 18.86
C PRO A 65 3.63 8.21 19.66
N ALA A 66 4.26 9.33 19.31
CA ALA A 66 5.45 9.81 19.99
C ALA A 66 5.16 10.08 21.47
N LYS A 67 5.96 9.51 22.36
CA LYS A 67 5.84 9.72 23.80
C LYS A 67 5.98 11.22 24.13
N PRO A 68 5.12 11.76 25.01
CA PRO A 68 5.30 13.12 25.54
C PRO A 68 6.70 13.28 26.16
N ALA A 69 7.36 14.41 25.88
CA ALA A 69 8.75 14.63 26.32
C ALA A 69 8.91 14.55 27.85
N GLU A 70 7.91 15.01 28.59
CA GLU A 70 7.84 14.94 30.05
C GLU A 70 6.40 14.63 30.47
N LYS A 71 6.23 13.90 31.59
CA LYS A 71 4.93 13.75 32.24
C LYS A 71 4.57 15.02 32.97
N ARG A 72 3.44 15.62 32.62
CA ARG A 72 2.94 16.85 33.24
C ARG A 72 2.02 16.52 34.42
N LYS A 73 1.93 17.43 35.39
CA LYS A 73 0.90 17.38 36.43
C LYS A 73 -0.48 17.48 35.77
N ALA A 74 -1.43 16.66 36.21
CA ALA A 74 -2.78 16.66 35.65
C ALA A 74 -3.44 18.04 35.78
N VAL A 75 -3.87 18.59 34.64
CA VAL A 75 -4.57 19.88 34.52
C VAL A 75 -6.08 19.65 34.36
N LEU A 76 -6.48 18.45 33.91
CA LEU A 76 -7.86 17.97 33.82
C LEU A 76 -8.11 16.79 34.77
N LYS A 77 -9.33 16.67 35.28
CA LYS A 77 -9.80 15.49 36.03
C LYS A 77 -10.13 14.34 35.08
N ALA A 78 -10.82 14.62 33.99
CA ALA A 78 -11.30 13.66 33.00
C ALA A 78 -11.40 14.29 31.61
N LEU A 79 -10.68 13.71 30.65
CA LEU A 79 -10.70 14.09 29.25
C LEU A 79 -11.46 13.04 28.43
N VAL A 80 -12.43 13.47 27.63
CA VAL A 80 -13.08 12.62 26.62
C VAL A 80 -12.53 12.96 25.24
N ILE A 81 -12.16 11.95 24.48
CA ILE A 81 -11.78 12.05 23.07
C ILE A 81 -12.86 11.32 22.28
N ASN A 82 -13.75 12.09 21.66
CA ASN A 82 -14.85 11.55 20.86
C ASN A 82 -14.32 10.85 19.60
N ARG A 83 -15.15 9.99 18.99
CA ARG A 83 -14.80 9.39 17.69
C ARG A 83 -14.63 10.52 16.67
N PRO A 84 -13.50 10.62 15.95
CA PRO A 84 -13.35 11.61 14.90
C PRO A 84 -14.34 11.39 13.77
N GLU A 85 -14.86 12.49 13.24
CA GLU A 85 -15.62 12.48 12.01
C GLU A 85 -14.67 12.39 10.82
N ALA A 86 -15.12 11.73 9.75
CA ALA A 86 -14.44 11.69 8.45
C ALA A 86 -15.51 11.48 7.38
N TYR A 87 -15.41 12.21 6.27
CA TYR A 87 -16.43 12.21 5.22
C TYR A 87 -15.91 11.60 3.92
N GLY A 88 -16.79 10.91 3.20
CA GLY A 88 -16.49 10.25 1.93
C GLY A 88 -15.30 9.28 2.05
N ILE A 89 -14.39 9.35 1.07
CA ILE A 89 -13.25 8.43 0.93
C ILE A 89 -12.28 8.44 2.12
N TYR A 90 -12.25 9.49 2.95
CA TYR A 90 -11.39 9.56 4.14
C TYR A 90 -11.91 8.69 5.30
N ASN A 91 -13.15 8.20 5.23
CA ASN A 91 -13.70 7.21 6.15
C ASN A 91 -13.58 5.77 5.61
N GLU A 92 -12.94 5.57 4.45
CA GLU A 92 -12.65 4.24 3.93
C GLU A 92 -11.30 3.70 4.44
N ARG A 93 -11.07 2.40 4.26
CA ARG A 93 -9.80 1.77 4.68
C ARG A 93 -8.69 1.89 3.66
N ALA A 94 -8.94 2.31 2.41
CA ALA A 94 -7.86 2.41 1.42
C ALA A 94 -6.87 3.52 1.79
N ILE A 95 -5.56 3.27 1.63
CA ILE A 95 -4.55 4.32 1.78
C ILE A 95 -4.69 5.26 0.58
N LEU A 96 -4.87 6.55 0.86
CA LEU A 96 -5.11 7.58 -0.14
C LEU A 96 -3.80 8.25 -0.58
N TYR A 97 -3.78 8.74 -1.81
CA TYR A 97 -2.71 9.59 -2.31
C TYR A 97 -3.20 10.66 -3.29
N THR A 98 -2.48 11.77 -3.33
CA THR A 98 -2.57 12.82 -4.36
C THR A 98 -1.21 12.97 -5.05
N SER A 99 -1.20 13.47 -6.28
CA SER A 99 0.04 13.90 -6.95
C SER A 99 0.17 15.43 -6.86
N LYS A 100 1.37 15.95 -6.65
CA LYS A 100 1.68 17.39 -6.75
C LYS A 100 1.29 17.98 -8.11
N SER A 101 1.36 17.19 -9.20
CA SER A 101 0.92 17.60 -10.55
C SER A 101 -0.60 17.57 -10.74
N ARG A 102 -1.33 16.78 -9.94
CA ARG A 102 -2.79 16.65 -9.98
C ARG A 102 -3.37 16.76 -8.55
N PRO A 103 -3.22 17.91 -7.87
CA PRO A 103 -3.47 18.03 -6.42
C PRO A 103 -4.96 18.00 -6.04
N ARG A 104 -5.87 18.04 -7.03
CA ARG A 104 -7.32 17.89 -6.86
C ARG A 104 -7.81 16.46 -7.05
N GLU A 105 -6.95 15.53 -7.46
CA GLU A 105 -7.29 14.13 -7.68
C GLU A 105 -6.82 13.27 -6.51
N VAL A 106 -7.74 12.96 -5.60
CA VAL A 106 -7.49 11.98 -4.53
C VAL A 106 -7.71 10.59 -5.07
N ASN A 107 -6.65 9.79 -5.05
CA ASN A 107 -6.60 8.42 -5.54
C ASN A 107 -6.46 7.45 -4.36
N ARG A 108 -6.71 6.16 -4.60
CA ARG A 108 -6.67 5.10 -3.59
C ARG A 108 -5.72 3.98 -4.01
N TYR A 109 -4.95 3.44 -3.07
CA TYR A 109 -4.20 2.20 -3.28
C TYR A 109 -5.14 0.99 -3.11
N HIS A 110 -5.35 0.23 -4.18
CA HIS A 110 -6.33 -0.88 -4.18
C HIS A 110 -5.99 -2.03 -3.22
N TYR A 111 -4.71 -2.32 -3.01
CA TYR A 111 -4.23 -3.46 -2.19
C TYR A 111 -3.49 -3.03 -0.92
N HIS A 112 -3.49 -1.73 -0.59
CA HIS A 112 -2.87 -1.20 0.62
C HIS A 112 -3.94 -0.51 1.46
N LEU A 113 -4.27 -1.14 2.58
CA LEU A 113 -5.42 -0.82 3.40
C LEU A 113 -4.97 -0.54 4.83
N TRP A 114 -5.59 0.41 5.51
CA TRP A 114 -5.50 0.55 6.94
C TRP A 114 -6.15 -0.65 7.65
N ALA A 115 -5.64 -1.00 8.83
CA ALA A 115 -6.21 -2.04 9.69
C ALA A 115 -7.59 -1.64 10.26
N ARG A 116 -7.82 -0.33 10.41
CA ARG A 116 -9.10 0.30 10.81
C ARG A 116 -9.30 1.57 9.97
N VAL A 117 -10.50 2.16 9.95
CA VAL A 117 -10.71 3.44 9.24
C VAL A 117 -9.81 4.54 9.83
N PRO A 118 -9.30 5.49 9.03
CA PRO A 118 -8.37 6.54 9.49
C PRO A 118 -8.82 7.30 10.74
N ALA A 119 -10.12 7.63 10.83
CA ALA A 119 -10.71 8.28 12.00
C ALA A 119 -10.43 7.53 13.32
N LEU A 120 -10.51 6.19 13.31
CA LEU A 120 -10.26 5.38 14.51
C LEU A 120 -8.77 5.34 14.87
N LEU A 121 -7.89 5.28 13.86
CA LEU A 121 -6.43 5.33 14.09
C LEU A 121 -6.02 6.68 14.70
N VAL A 122 -6.60 7.78 14.21
CA VAL A 122 -6.41 9.13 14.80
C VAL A 122 -6.90 9.18 16.25
N GLN A 123 -8.08 8.62 16.55
CA GLN A 123 -8.61 8.56 17.91
C GLN A 123 -7.67 7.81 18.86
N GLU A 124 -7.15 6.66 18.42
CA GLU A 124 -6.25 5.80 19.21
C GLU A 124 -4.93 6.48 19.52
N SER A 125 -4.34 7.20 18.56
CA SER A 125 -3.14 8.01 18.79
C SER A 125 -3.40 9.12 19.82
N PHE A 126 -4.53 9.84 19.72
CA PHE A 126 -4.91 10.87 20.71
C PHE A 126 -5.11 10.27 22.12
N ILE A 127 -5.88 9.18 22.24
CA ILE A 127 -6.14 8.52 23.53
C ILE A 127 -4.83 8.03 24.17
N THR A 128 -3.96 7.40 23.38
CA THR A 128 -2.68 6.88 23.87
C THR A 128 -1.77 8.02 24.33
N TYR A 129 -1.61 9.07 23.51
CA TYR A 129 -0.80 10.24 23.85
C TYR A 129 -1.28 10.90 25.16
N PHE A 130 -2.58 11.16 25.30
CA PHE A 130 -3.10 11.82 26.49
C PHE A 130 -2.95 10.95 27.75
N ARG A 131 -3.11 9.63 27.65
CA ARG A 131 -2.85 8.69 28.76
C ARG A 131 -1.38 8.68 29.19
N GLU A 132 -0.44 8.72 28.25
CA GLU A 132 0.99 8.75 28.57
C GLU A 132 1.44 10.12 29.14
N SER A 133 0.80 11.22 28.72
CA SER A 133 1.20 12.60 29.09
C SER A 133 0.96 12.98 30.55
N GLY A 134 0.00 12.35 31.22
CA GLY A 134 -0.48 12.75 32.55
C GLY A 134 -1.32 14.03 32.58
N LEU A 135 -1.61 14.67 31.44
CA LEU A 135 -2.37 15.93 31.37
C LEU A 135 -3.81 15.82 31.93
N ALA A 136 -4.39 14.63 31.88
CA ALA A 136 -5.70 14.33 32.44
C ALA A 136 -5.63 13.12 33.38
N GLY A 137 -6.29 13.19 34.53
CA GLY A 137 -6.34 12.08 35.50
C GLY A 137 -7.06 10.83 34.98
N LYS A 138 -8.02 11.00 34.06
CA LYS A 138 -8.69 9.93 33.33
C LYS A 138 -8.84 10.32 31.85
N VAL A 139 -8.72 9.36 30.95
CA VAL A 139 -8.88 9.55 29.50
C VAL A 139 -9.81 8.48 28.93
N PHE A 140 -10.96 8.94 28.46
CA PHE A 140 -12.03 8.09 27.92
C PHE A 140 -12.13 8.25 26.40
N SER A 141 -12.36 7.13 25.70
CA SER A 141 -13.11 7.17 24.44
C SER A 141 -14.53 7.63 24.73
N SER A 142 -15.21 8.20 23.71
CA SER A 142 -16.65 8.57 23.77
C SER A 142 -17.50 7.61 24.61
N ASP A 143 -18.42 8.18 25.41
CA ASP A 143 -19.50 7.58 26.23
C ASP A 143 -19.63 8.26 27.62
N GLN A 144 -18.70 9.14 28.00
CA GLN A 144 -18.59 9.71 29.37
C GLN A 144 -18.51 11.26 29.41
N THR A 145 -19.03 11.95 28.39
CA THR A 145 -18.94 13.42 28.23
C THR A 145 -19.51 14.23 29.40
N ASN A 146 -20.53 13.73 30.08
CA ASN A 146 -21.23 14.43 31.16
C ASN A 146 -20.40 14.58 32.45
N HIS A 147 -19.29 13.84 32.58
CA HIS A 147 -18.40 13.87 33.75
C HIS A 147 -16.98 14.36 33.40
N ALA A 148 -16.76 14.83 32.17
CA ALA A 148 -15.49 15.29 31.67
C ALA A 148 -15.34 16.81 31.79
N ASP A 149 -14.23 17.28 32.36
CA ASP A 149 -13.89 18.71 32.40
C ASP A 149 -13.18 19.18 31.11
N GLY A 150 -12.72 18.26 30.27
CA GLY A 150 -12.28 18.53 28.89
C GLY A 150 -12.89 17.55 27.88
N VAL A 151 -13.27 18.04 26.69
CA VAL A 151 -13.76 17.23 25.55
C VAL A 151 -13.04 17.64 24.27
N ILE A 152 -12.57 16.66 23.52
CA ILE A 152 -11.94 16.83 22.20
C ILE A 152 -12.83 16.19 21.13
N ASN A 153 -13.22 17.00 20.15
CA ASN A 153 -13.84 16.59 18.89
C ASN A 153 -12.84 16.79 17.75
N ILE A 154 -12.81 15.87 16.79
CA ILE A 154 -11.87 15.91 15.66
C ILE A 154 -12.63 15.66 14.38
N ASN A 155 -12.43 16.51 13.36
CA ASN A 155 -12.89 16.27 12.00
C ASN A 155 -11.65 16.03 11.11
N LEU A 156 -11.55 14.84 10.53
CA LEU A 156 -10.42 14.40 9.71
C LEU A 156 -10.59 14.87 8.27
N LEU A 157 -9.88 15.94 7.93
CA LEU A 157 -10.02 16.62 6.64
C LEU A 157 -9.14 16.01 5.54
N ARG A 158 -7.90 15.59 5.87
CA ARG A 158 -6.98 14.90 4.94
C ARG A 158 -6.10 13.89 5.70
N PHE A 159 -5.89 12.71 5.11
CA PHE A 159 -5.05 11.65 5.67
C PHE A 159 -4.42 10.79 4.56
N GLU A 160 -3.34 11.27 3.95
CA GLU A 160 -2.90 10.75 2.66
C GLU A 160 -1.42 11.01 2.33
N GLN A 161 -0.93 10.32 1.30
CA GLN A 161 0.34 10.59 0.67
C GLN A 161 0.22 11.72 -0.36
N VAL A 162 1.20 12.61 -0.41
CA VAL A 162 1.41 13.57 -1.48
C VAL A 162 2.65 13.13 -2.24
N VAL A 163 2.46 12.58 -3.43
CA VAL A 163 3.54 12.17 -4.33
C VAL A 163 4.14 13.40 -5.00
N THR A 164 5.46 13.49 -5.05
CA THR A 164 6.21 14.59 -5.64
C THR A 164 7.29 14.06 -6.59
N ASP A 165 7.84 14.97 -7.40
CA ASP A 165 8.88 14.69 -8.41
C ASP A 165 10.15 14.07 -7.81
N HIS A 166 10.36 14.20 -6.49
CA HIS A 166 11.54 13.75 -5.76
C HIS A 166 11.22 12.80 -4.60
N GLY A 167 10.01 12.22 -4.54
CA GLY A 167 9.61 11.28 -3.49
C GLY A 167 8.16 11.44 -3.06
N SER A 168 7.90 11.42 -1.75
CA SER A 168 6.55 11.70 -1.25
C SER A 168 6.56 12.25 0.19
N ARG A 169 5.44 12.86 0.57
CA ARG A 169 5.19 13.41 1.91
C ARG A 169 3.89 12.83 2.45
N ALA A 170 3.83 12.57 3.74
CA ALA A 170 2.61 12.21 4.45
C ALA A 170 1.91 13.47 4.96
N LEU A 171 0.71 13.76 4.45
CA LEU A 171 -0.11 14.89 4.82
C LEU A 171 -1.24 14.45 5.77
N VAL A 172 -1.29 15.09 6.93
CA VAL A 172 -2.43 15.02 7.85
C VAL A 172 -2.99 16.42 8.03
N ARG A 173 -4.31 16.56 7.87
CA ARG A 173 -5.06 17.76 8.20
C ARG A 173 -6.29 17.38 9.01
N VAL A 174 -6.44 18.01 10.17
CA VAL A 174 -7.60 17.86 11.04
C VAL A 174 -8.11 19.22 11.47
N GLU A 175 -9.40 19.32 11.72
CA GLU A 175 -9.96 20.35 12.57
C GLU A 175 -10.21 19.76 13.96
N ILE A 176 -9.89 20.50 15.01
CA ILE A 176 -10.07 20.06 16.39
C ILE A 176 -10.89 21.12 17.12
N SER A 177 -12.04 20.72 17.66
CA SER A 177 -12.76 21.46 18.70
C SER A 177 -12.29 20.94 20.06
N TYR A 178 -11.88 21.84 20.94
CA TYR A 178 -11.56 21.55 22.33
C TYR A 178 -12.45 22.40 23.23
N ARG A 179 -13.24 21.72 24.06
CA ARG A 179 -14.13 22.33 25.05
C ARG A 179 -13.63 22.06 26.46
N ARG A 180 -13.52 23.10 27.29
CA ARG A 180 -13.19 23.03 28.72
C ARG A 180 -14.18 23.89 29.51
N GLY A 181 -15.03 23.26 30.31
CA GLY A 181 -16.18 23.94 30.91
C GLY A 181 -17.11 24.53 29.83
N SER A 182 -17.37 25.84 29.92
CA SER A 182 -18.14 26.62 28.95
C SER A 182 -17.31 27.20 27.80
N GLN A 183 -15.98 27.13 27.86
CA GLN A 183 -15.11 27.63 26.78
C GLN A 183 -14.93 26.54 25.72
N GLU A 184 -15.13 26.89 24.46
CA GLU A 184 -14.82 26.05 23.31
C GLU A 184 -13.93 26.80 22.32
N ARG A 185 -12.95 26.09 21.75
CA ARG A 185 -12.03 26.62 20.73
C ARG A 185 -11.87 25.62 19.61
N THR A 186 -12.11 26.06 18.38
CA THR A 186 -11.93 25.25 17.18
C THR A 186 -10.73 25.76 16.38
N ARG A 187 -9.82 24.85 15.98
CA ARG A 187 -8.66 25.20 15.15
C ARG A 187 -8.33 24.09 14.16
N THR A 188 -8.04 24.46 12.91
CA THR A 188 -7.45 23.55 11.92
C THR A 188 -5.94 23.40 12.17
N TYR A 189 -5.47 22.15 12.19
CA TYR A 189 -4.07 21.76 12.27
C TYR A 189 -3.66 20.96 11.02
N GLU A 190 -2.54 21.34 10.39
CA GLU A 190 -1.98 20.62 9.26
C GLU A 190 -0.50 20.29 9.50
N ALA A 191 -0.07 19.08 9.14
CA ALA A 191 1.34 18.67 9.19
C ALA A 191 1.70 17.82 7.97
N GLN A 192 2.92 18.04 7.49
CA GLN A 192 3.52 17.25 6.42
C GLN A 192 4.89 16.74 6.85
N THR A 193 5.15 15.46 6.59
CA THR A 193 6.43 14.80 6.90
C THR A 193 6.91 14.07 5.66
N PRO A 194 8.15 14.29 5.18
CA PRO A 194 8.72 13.48 4.09
C PRO A 194 8.71 11.99 4.46
N ALA A 195 8.30 11.13 3.53
CA ALA A 195 8.50 9.69 3.68
C ALA A 195 9.96 9.35 3.28
N PRO A 196 10.70 8.55 4.08
CA PRO A 196 12.10 8.19 3.77
C PRO A 196 12.31 7.52 2.40
N ASN A 197 11.28 6.88 1.85
CA ASN A 197 11.24 6.32 0.50
C ASN A 197 9.77 6.23 0.03
N GLN A 198 9.56 5.72 -1.18
CA GLN A 198 8.22 5.63 -1.79
C GLN A 198 7.39 4.42 -1.32
N SER A 199 7.90 3.57 -0.41
CA SER A 199 7.14 2.43 0.09
C SER A 199 5.96 2.88 0.96
N ILE A 200 4.86 2.15 0.87
CA ILE A 200 3.68 2.43 1.70
C ILE A 200 4.00 2.34 3.20
N TYR A 201 4.93 1.48 3.61
CA TYR A 201 5.37 1.40 5.02
C TYR A 201 6.09 2.68 5.50
N ALA A 202 6.91 3.30 4.64
CA ALA A 202 7.54 4.58 4.93
C ALA A 202 6.49 5.72 5.00
N VAL A 203 5.46 5.65 4.15
CA VAL A 203 4.32 6.59 4.15
C VAL A 203 3.47 6.46 5.40
N THR A 204 3.11 5.25 5.84
CA THR A 204 2.32 5.03 7.06
C THR A 204 3.08 5.47 8.31
N THR A 205 4.40 5.26 8.32
CA THR A 205 5.30 5.80 9.37
C THR A 205 5.25 7.34 9.38
N ALA A 206 5.44 7.98 8.22
CA ALA A 206 5.42 9.44 8.12
C ALA A 206 4.04 10.07 8.42
N LEU A 207 2.93 9.35 8.18
CA LEU A 207 1.58 9.77 8.58
C LEU A 207 1.44 9.79 10.11
N GLY A 208 1.98 8.79 10.82
CA GLY A 208 2.10 8.81 12.27
C GLY A 208 2.89 10.04 12.75
N SER A 209 4.09 10.28 12.19
CA SER A 209 4.90 11.44 12.57
C SER A 209 4.27 12.81 12.23
N SER A 210 3.43 12.89 11.20
CA SER A 210 2.62 14.08 10.92
C SER A 210 1.51 14.27 11.96
N LEU A 211 0.88 13.18 12.40
CA LEU A 211 -0.12 13.23 13.48
C LEU A 211 0.51 13.62 14.83
N ASP A 212 1.71 13.12 15.15
CA ASP A 212 2.47 13.51 16.35
C ASP A 212 2.78 15.01 16.38
N LYS A 213 3.15 15.60 15.24
CA LYS A 213 3.36 17.05 15.10
C LYS A 213 2.07 17.86 15.31
N ILE A 214 0.92 17.30 14.94
CA ILE A 214 -0.39 17.92 15.21
C ILE A 214 -0.69 17.84 16.71
N LEU A 215 -0.57 16.65 17.31
CA LEU A 215 -0.75 16.42 18.74
C LEU A 215 0.10 17.38 19.59
N HIS A 216 1.40 17.45 19.31
CA HIS A 216 2.32 18.32 20.05
C HIS A 216 1.93 19.81 20.01
N ARG A 217 1.52 20.32 18.83
CA ARG A 217 1.06 21.71 18.71
C ARG A 217 -0.31 21.94 19.35
N PHE A 218 -1.24 21.01 19.18
CA PHE A 218 -2.55 21.07 19.84
C PHE A 218 -2.41 21.14 21.36
N VAL A 219 -1.51 20.33 21.94
CA VAL A 219 -1.17 20.37 23.36
C VAL A 219 -0.57 21.74 23.72
N LYS A 220 0.48 22.19 23.01
CA LYS A 220 1.14 23.49 23.25
C LYS A 220 0.18 24.70 23.21
N ASP A 221 -0.84 24.65 22.36
CA ASP A 221 -1.82 25.74 22.22
C ASP A 221 -2.89 25.76 23.35
N ASN A 222 -3.08 24.66 24.07
CA ASN A 222 -4.24 24.45 24.96
C ASN A 222 -3.89 23.95 26.38
N PHE A 223 -2.63 23.55 26.65
CA PHE A 223 -2.16 22.93 27.90
C PHE A 223 -0.71 23.32 28.25
#